data_AF-A0A0F9CVI9-F1
#
_entry.id   AF-A0A0F9CVI9-F1
#
_cell.length_a   1.000
_cell.length_b   1.000
_cell.length_c   1.000
_cell.angle_alpha   90.00
_cell.angle_beta   90.00
_cell.angle_gamma   90.00
#
_symmetry.space_group_name_H-M   'P 1'
#
loop_
_entity.id
_entity.type
_entity.pdbx_description
1 polymer ?
#
loop_
_entity_poly.entity_id
_entity_poly.type
_entity_poly.pdbx_seq_one_letter_code
_entity_poly.pdbx_strand_id
1 'polypeptide(L)'
;LLLTTGATQTDKIPSQGGTEIIVLHLRNTSINSVFLHNVFINNQGHTWDTVAAGQDLDPTQTGTINGELPRDGKFSIIPITNGTGPMITQLATNEVVGDVEVRVIVKLSGNIPQDIGMWDSLRILVNYGGTEPAEFIVLSGDAKW
;
A
#
# COMPACT_ATOMS: atom_id res chain seq x y z
N LEU A 1 20.95 26.39 21.57
CA LEU A 1 20.01 26.35 20.43
C LEU A 1 20.39 25.14 19.58
N LEU A 2 19.81 23.97 19.87
CA LEU A 2 20.07 22.73 19.11
C LEU A 2 18.88 22.57 18.16
N LEU A 3 19.09 22.80 16.87
CA LEU A 3 18.11 22.48 15.84
C LEU A 3 18.24 20.98 15.57
N THR A 4 17.43 20.16 16.24
CA THR A 4 17.19 18.80 15.76
C THR A 4 16.36 18.93 14.51
N THR A 5 16.96 18.67 13.35
CA THR A 5 16.26 18.54 12.07
C THR A 5 15.15 17.52 12.27
N GLY A 6 13.91 17.99 12.34
CA GLY A 6 12.75 17.14 12.51
C GLY A 6 12.74 16.11 11.40
N ALA A 7 12.85 14.84 11.77
CA ALA A 7 12.34 13.79 10.92
C ALA A 7 10.85 14.11 10.75
N THR A 8 10.50 14.69 9.60
CA THR A 8 9.12 14.78 9.16
C THR A 8 8.55 13.38 9.31
N GLN A 9 7.60 13.21 10.22
CA GLN A 9 6.89 11.95 10.42
C GLN A 9 6.00 11.77 9.18
N THR A 10 6.59 11.34 8.06
CA THR A 10 5.94 11.22 6.75
C THR A 10 4.91 10.10 6.74
N ASP A 11 5.04 9.12 7.63
CA ASP A 11 4.24 7.89 7.64
C ASP A 11 3.02 7.96 8.55
N LYS A 12 2.65 9.19 8.93
CA LYS A 12 1.53 9.50 9.81
C LYS A 12 0.46 10.28 9.05
N ILE A 13 -0.68 10.50 9.71
CA ILE A 13 -1.63 11.50 9.21
C ILE A 13 -0.90 12.85 9.15
N PRO A 14 -0.85 13.51 7.99
CA PRO A 14 -0.17 14.80 7.88
C PRO A 14 -0.90 15.82 8.75
N SER A 15 -0.14 16.63 9.48
CA SER A 15 -0.70 17.74 10.25
C SER A 15 -1.19 18.90 9.36
N GLN A 16 -0.69 18.97 8.11
CA GLN A 16 -1.13 19.85 7.04
C GLN A 16 -0.99 19.13 5.69
N GLY A 17 -2.00 19.23 4.82
CA GLY A 17 -2.11 18.42 3.59
C GLY A 17 -2.75 17.05 3.85
N GLY A 18 -3.11 16.32 2.79
CA GLY A 18 -3.61 14.94 2.87
C GLY A 18 -2.53 13.93 2.48
N THR A 19 -2.67 12.67 2.94
CA THR A 19 -1.90 11.55 2.39
C THR A 19 -2.73 10.88 1.32
N GLU A 20 -2.13 10.68 0.16
CA GLU A 20 -2.77 10.01 -0.96
C GLU A 20 -2.45 8.50 -0.89
N ILE A 21 -3.51 7.67 -0.90
CA ILE A 21 -3.38 6.22 -0.85
C ILE A 21 -4.28 5.59 -1.91
N ILE A 22 -3.84 4.45 -2.44
CA ILE A 22 -4.68 3.55 -3.22
C ILE A 22 -4.88 2.28 -2.39
N VAL A 23 -6.13 1.84 -2.27
CA VAL A 23 -6.45 0.55 -1.66
C VAL A 23 -6.90 -0.41 -2.74
N LEU A 24 -6.17 -1.52 -2.88
CA LEU A 24 -6.51 -2.60 -3.80
C LEU A 24 -7.08 -3.77 -3.01
N HIS A 25 -8.19 -4.33 -3.47
CA HIS A 25 -8.71 -5.61 -2.96
C HIS A 25 -8.24 -6.71 -3.90
N LEU A 26 -7.39 -7.60 -3.40
CA LEU A 26 -6.80 -8.69 -4.18
C LEU A 26 -7.24 -10.03 -3.61
N ARG A 27 -7.64 -10.94 -4.50
CA ARG A 27 -7.90 -12.34 -4.17
C ARG A 27 -6.87 -13.20 -4.88
N ASN A 28 -6.14 -14.03 -4.14
CA ASN A 28 -5.39 -15.11 -4.75
C ASN A 28 -6.36 -16.25 -5.06
N THR A 29 -6.67 -16.46 -6.33
CA THR A 29 -7.56 -17.53 -6.81
C THR A 29 -6.82 -18.84 -7.10
N SER A 30 -5.50 -18.86 -6.90
CA SER A 30 -4.70 -20.08 -6.95
C SER A 30 -4.75 -20.80 -5.61
N ILE A 31 -4.57 -22.13 -5.64
CA ILE A 31 -4.33 -22.93 -4.43
C ILE A 31 -2.91 -22.70 -3.86
N ASN A 32 -2.00 -22.17 -4.69
CA ASN A 32 -0.61 -21.92 -4.31
C ASN A 32 -0.44 -20.50 -3.80
N SER A 33 0.49 -20.30 -2.87
CA SER A 33 0.90 -18.98 -2.43
C SER A 33 1.57 -18.19 -3.56
N VAL A 34 1.37 -16.88 -3.55
CA VAL A 34 2.07 -15.93 -4.41
C VAL A 34 2.77 -14.87 -3.57
N PHE A 35 3.88 -14.33 -4.06
CA PHE A 35 4.64 -13.29 -3.34
C PHE A 35 4.49 -11.96 -4.07
N LEU A 36 3.87 -10.97 -3.42
CA LEU A 36 3.72 -9.64 -4.00
C LEU A 36 5.07 -8.92 -3.91
N HIS A 37 5.73 -8.73 -5.06
CA HIS A 37 7.02 -8.05 -5.10
C HIS A 37 6.87 -6.55 -5.29
N ASN A 38 6.06 -6.15 -6.26
CA ASN A 38 5.90 -4.75 -6.64
C ASN A 38 4.45 -4.45 -7.03
N VAL A 39 4.00 -3.24 -6.70
CA VAL A 39 2.80 -2.63 -7.29
C VAL A 39 3.25 -1.40 -8.06
N PHE A 40 2.95 -1.33 -9.34
CA PHE A 40 3.22 -0.14 -10.14
C PHE A 40 1.96 0.67 -10.31
N ILE A 41 2.04 1.97 -10.04
CA ILE A 41 0.99 2.94 -10.30
C ILE A 41 1.52 3.91 -11.37
N ASN A 42 0.94 3.93 -12.57
CA ASN A 42 1.43 4.73 -13.70
C ASN A 42 2.95 4.58 -13.94
N ASN A 43 3.42 3.34 -13.91
CA ASN A 43 4.82 2.92 -14.02
C ASN A 43 5.73 3.32 -12.82
N GLN A 44 5.20 3.94 -11.77
CA GLN A 44 5.94 4.18 -10.53
C GLN A 44 5.87 2.95 -9.62
N GLY A 45 7.03 2.36 -9.36
CA GLY A 45 7.15 1.11 -8.59
C GLY A 45 7.06 1.34 -7.09
N HIS A 46 6.14 0.62 -6.45
CA HIS A 46 5.97 0.57 -5.00
C HIS A 46 6.39 -0.81 -4.50
N THR A 47 7.18 -0.85 -3.43
CA THR A 47 7.74 -2.09 -2.87
C THR A 47 7.12 -2.42 -1.53
N TRP A 48 7.12 -3.70 -1.14
CA TRP A 48 6.55 -4.11 0.14
C TRP A 48 7.27 -3.43 1.32
N ASP A 49 6.51 -2.94 2.30
CA ASP A 49 7.08 -2.28 3.47
C ASP A 49 7.55 -3.30 4.52
N THR A 50 8.81 -3.71 4.40
CA THR A 50 9.43 -4.63 5.36
C THR A 50 9.47 -4.10 6.80
N VAL A 51 9.41 -2.78 7.01
CA VAL A 51 9.49 -2.18 8.35
C VAL A 51 8.14 -2.26 9.07
N ALA A 52 7.04 -2.28 8.31
CA ALA A 52 5.71 -2.50 8.84
C ALA A 52 5.36 -3.99 9.03
N ALA A 53 6.27 -4.92 8.75
CA ALA A 53 6.01 -6.36 8.84
C ALA A 53 5.53 -6.77 10.24
N GLY A 54 4.32 -7.33 10.31
CA GLY A 54 3.69 -7.76 11.57
C GLY A 54 3.28 -6.61 12.50
N GLN A 55 3.35 -5.35 12.04
CA GLN A 55 2.93 -4.20 12.81
C GLN A 55 1.47 -3.86 12.50
N ASP A 56 0.77 -3.33 13.50
CA ASP A 56 -0.50 -2.65 13.28
C ASP A 56 -0.25 -1.37 12.48
N LEU A 57 -1.18 -1.03 11.59
CA LEU A 57 -1.20 0.23 10.85
C LEU A 57 -2.29 1.10 11.48
N ASP A 58 -1.91 1.83 12.51
CA ASP A 58 -2.81 2.70 13.24
C ASP A 58 -2.37 4.16 13.11
N PRO A 59 -2.95 4.93 12.18
CA PRO A 59 -2.55 6.31 11.94
C PRO A 59 -2.96 7.27 13.08
N THR A 60 -3.65 6.78 14.12
CA THR A 60 -4.02 7.56 15.31
C THR A 60 -3.02 7.42 16.46
N GLN A 61 -2.14 6.42 16.41
CA GLN A 61 -1.10 6.27 17.42
C GLN A 61 -0.06 7.38 17.24
N THR A 62 0.44 7.93 18.35
CA THR A 62 1.49 8.96 18.32
C THR A 62 2.66 8.46 19.14
N GLY A 63 3.89 8.66 18.64
CA GLY A 63 5.12 8.28 19.34
C GLY A 63 5.70 6.90 19.00
N THR A 64 5.03 6.09 18.18
CA THR A 64 5.66 4.94 17.51
C THR A 64 6.48 5.43 16.31
N ILE A 65 7.67 4.85 16.14
CA ILE A 65 8.61 5.19 15.06
C ILE A 65 8.20 4.47 13.76
N ASN A 66 7.40 3.41 13.85
CA ASN A 66 6.98 2.54 12.75
C ASN A 66 5.51 2.13 12.97
N GLY A 67 4.72 1.92 11.90
CA GLY A 67 3.41 1.25 11.99
C GLY A 67 2.18 2.16 12.04
N GLU A 68 2.13 3.21 11.22
CA GLU A 68 0.93 4.05 11.13
C GLU A 68 0.32 3.97 9.72
N LEU A 69 1.14 4.23 8.71
CA LEU A 69 0.90 3.94 7.29
C LEU A 69 2.16 3.30 6.69
N PRO A 70 2.05 2.63 5.52
CA PRO A 70 3.25 2.28 4.76
C PRO A 70 4.12 3.52 4.51
N ARG A 71 5.43 3.32 4.34
CA ARG A 71 6.33 4.40 3.96
C ARG A 71 6.08 4.89 2.53
N ASP A 72 6.56 6.09 2.22
CA ASP A 72 6.53 6.64 0.86
C ASP A 72 7.10 5.66 -0.18
N GLY A 73 6.37 5.45 -1.28
CA GLY A 73 6.76 4.49 -2.33
C GLY A 73 6.70 3.03 -1.86
N LYS A 74 6.00 2.75 -0.75
CA LYS A 74 5.78 1.40 -0.24
C LYS A 74 4.31 1.00 -0.22
N PHE A 75 4.09 -0.30 -0.07
CA PHE A 75 2.77 -0.85 0.18
C PHE A 75 2.76 -1.81 1.35
N SER A 76 1.60 -1.90 1.98
CA SER A 76 1.27 -2.86 3.03
C SER A 76 0.24 -3.87 2.56
N ILE A 77 0.36 -5.13 3.00
CA ILE A 77 -0.62 -6.19 2.74
C ILE A 77 -1.33 -6.51 4.06
N ILE A 78 -2.64 -6.40 4.08
CA ILE A 78 -3.48 -6.60 5.26
C ILE A 78 -4.47 -7.73 4.95
N PRO A 79 -4.56 -8.79 5.77
CA PRO A 79 -5.54 -9.84 5.55
C PRO A 79 -6.96 -9.31 5.73
N ILE A 80 -7.90 -9.83 4.96
CA ILE A 80 -9.33 -9.60 5.19
C ILE A 80 -9.84 -10.70 6.11
N THR A 81 -10.08 -10.38 7.38
CA THR A 81 -10.70 -11.31 8.33
C THR A 81 -12.20 -11.03 8.45
N ASN A 82 -13.01 -12.02 8.06
CA ASN A 82 -14.45 -11.99 8.25
C ASN A 82 -14.77 -12.42 9.70
N GLY A 83 -14.76 -11.52 10.69
CA GLY A 83 -15.23 -11.94 12.02
C GLY A 83 -15.17 -10.97 13.20
N THR A 84 -14.17 -10.10 13.35
CA THR A 84 -14.03 -9.27 14.56
C THR A 84 -13.24 -7.99 14.26
N GLY A 85 -13.95 -6.94 13.82
CA GLY A 85 -13.34 -5.65 13.47
C GLY A 85 -12.34 -5.74 12.30
N PRO A 86 -11.99 -4.61 11.65
CA PRO A 86 -10.91 -4.62 10.69
C PRO A 86 -9.59 -4.78 11.44
N MET A 87 -9.01 -5.97 11.44
CA MET A 87 -7.60 -6.13 11.80
C MET A 87 -6.79 -5.35 10.74
N ILE A 88 -6.01 -4.36 11.15
CA ILE A 88 -5.17 -3.53 10.26
C ILE A 88 -3.69 -3.86 10.48
N THR A 89 -3.40 -5.11 10.85
CA THR A 89 -2.03 -5.60 10.99
C THR A 89 -1.50 -6.00 9.62
N GLN A 90 -0.35 -5.45 9.22
CA GLN A 90 0.33 -5.90 8.02
C GLN A 90 0.81 -7.34 8.20
N LEU A 91 0.71 -8.15 7.14
CA LEU A 91 1.35 -9.46 7.10
C LEU A 91 2.85 -9.36 7.41
N ALA A 92 3.38 -10.38 8.09
CA ALA A 92 4.80 -10.48 8.43
C ALA A 92 5.69 -10.82 7.22
N THR A 93 5.08 -11.28 6.13
CA THR A 93 5.73 -11.59 4.85
C THR A 93 4.95 -10.91 3.72
N ASN A 94 5.55 -10.85 2.53
CA ASN A 94 4.86 -10.41 1.32
C ASN A 94 4.08 -11.54 0.61
N GLU A 95 3.84 -12.64 1.33
CA GLU A 95 3.12 -13.82 0.82
C GLU A 95 1.61 -13.61 0.93
N VAL A 96 0.91 -13.95 -0.14
CA VAL A 96 -0.55 -14.09 -0.15
C VAL A 96 -0.86 -15.55 -0.40
N VAL A 97 -1.34 -16.22 0.64
CA VAL A 97 -1.70 -17.64 0.62
C VAL A 97 -2.83 -17.90 -0.40
N GLY A 98 -2.88 -19.12 -0.92
CA GLY A 98 -3.93 -19.54 -1.84
C GLY A 98 -5.34 -19.41 -1.25
N ASP A 99 -6.30 -19.07 -2.11
CA ASP A 99 -7.72 -18.86 -1.77
C ASP A 99 -8.01 -17.78 -0.71
N VAL A 100 -7.06 -16.88 -0.46
CA VAL A 100 -7.19 -15.78 0.51
C VAL A 100 -7.36 -14.43 -0.19
N GLU A 101 -8.12 -13.56 0.48
CA GLU A 101 -8.31 -12.16 0.11
C GLU A 101 -7.52 -11.24 1.03
N VAL A 102 -6.90 -10.22 0.43
CA VAL A 102 -6.10 -9.21 1.13
C VAL A 102 -6.43 -7.81 0.62
N ARG A 103 -6.21 -6.82 1.49
CA ARG A 103 -6.15 -5.41 1.11
C ARG A 103 -4.70 -5.02 0.95
N VAL A 104 -4.37 -4.38 -0.16
CA VAL A 104 -3.07 -3.78 -0.38
C VAL A 104 -3.22 -2.26 -0.30
N ILE A 105 -2.61 -1.67 0.72
CA ILE A 105 -2.57 -0.21 0.88
C ILE A 105 -1.27 0.28 0.27
N VAL A 106 -1.38 1.01 -0.82
CA VAL A 106 -0.25 1.62 -1.53
C VAL A 106 -0.21 3.09 -1.14
N LYS A 107 0.89 3.54 -0.54
CA LYS A 107 1.06 4.95 -0.22
C LYS A 107 1.74 5.67 -1.38
N LEU A 108 1.02 6.64 -1.93
CA LEU A 108 1.52 7.53 -2.97
C LEU A 108 2.41 8.58 -2.32
N SER A 109 3.39 9.09 -3.06
CA SER A 109 4.32 10.08 -2.51
C SER A 109 4.66 11.15 -3.53
N GLY A 110 4.64 12.41 -3.10
CA GLY A 110 5.18 13.52 -3.89
C GLY A 110 6.70 13.45 -4.12
N ASN A 111 7.40 12.49 -3.49
CA ASN A 111 8.82 12.23 -3.70
C ASN A 111 9.11 11.36 -4.93
N ILE A 112 8.08 10.78 -5.55
CA ILE A 112 8.13 10.11 -6.84
C ILE A 112 7.38 10.98 -7.88
N PRO A 113 7.71 10.88 -9.19
CA PRO A 113 6.96 11.57 -10.23
C PRO A 113 5.46 11.30 -10.07
N GLN A 114 4.64 12.34 -10.25
CA GLN A 114 3.20 12.32 -9.96
C GLN A 114 2.53 10.98 -10.28
N ASP A 115 2.14 10.25 -9.24
CA ASP A 115 1.59 8.90 -9.35
C ASP A 115 0.23 8.87 -10.08
N ILE A 116 -0.55 9.95 -9.98
CA ILE A 116 -1.88 10.08 -10.58
C ILE A 116 -2.01 11.43 -11.30
N GLY A 117 -2.10 11.39 -12.63
CA GLY A 117 -2.51 12.54 -13.44
C GLY A 117 -4.02 12.75 -13.36
N MET A 118 -4.47 14.00 -13.25
CA MET A 118 -5.91 14.34 -13.09
C MET A 118 -6.77 13.98 -14.32
N TRP A 119 -6.13 13.78 -15.48
CA TRP A 119 -6.79 13.51 -16.77
C TRP A 119 -6.33 12.19 -17.40
N ASP A 120 -5.48 11.44 -16.71
CA ASP A 120 -4.90 10.20 -17.22
C ASP A 120 -5.58 8.98 -16.61
N SER A 121 -5.64 7.89 -17.36
CA SER A 121 -6.05 6.61 -16.80
C SER A 121 -5.05 6.17 -15.74
N LEU A 122 -5.54 5.58 -14.66
CA LEU A 122 -4.71 4.95 -13.65
C LEU A 122 -4.36 3.53 -14.08
N ARG A 123 -3.09 3.30 -14.40
CA ARG A 123 -2.54 1.99 -14.72
C ARG A 123 -1.94 1.35 -13.47
N ILE A 124 -2.45 0.19 -13.09
CA ILE A 124 -1.99 -0.58 -11.93
C ILE A 124 -1.41 -1.90 -12.42
N LEU A 125 -0.15 -2.19 -12.09
CA LEU A 125 0.47 -3.48 -12.35
C LEU A 125 0.83 -4.16 -11.03
N VAL A 126 0.36 -5.37 -10.80
CA VAL A 126 0.72 -6.17 -9.62
C VAL A 126 1.66 -7.28 -10.05
N ASN A 127 2.91 -7.23 -9.58
CA ASN A 127 3.91 -8.25 -9.86
C ASN A 127 3.99 -9.25 -8.70
N TYR A 128 3.60 -10.49 -8.99
CA TYR A 128 3.58 -11.62 -8.06
C TYR A 128 4.71 -12.64 -8.30
N GLY A 129 5.75 -12.25 -9.07
CA GLY A 129 6.96 -13.04 -9.31
C GLY A 129 6.88 -13.94 -10.54
N GLY A 130 5.76 -13.91 -11.26
CA GLY A 130 5.58 -14.56 -12.55
C GLY A 130 6.18 -13.77 -13.72
N THR A 131 6.14 -14.36 -14.91
CA THR A 131 6.63 -13.74 -16.15
C THR A 131 5.75 -12.57 -16.61
N GLU A 132 4.48 -12.55 -16.21
CA GLU A 132 3.51 -11.52 -16.59
C GLU A 132 2.84 -10.94 -15.34
N PRO A 133 2.95 -9.63 -15.08
CA PRO A 133 2.22 -8.98 -13.99
C PRO A 133 0.72 -8.89 -14.34
N ALA A 134 -0.14 -8.86 -13.33
CA ALA A 134 -1.56 -8.56 -13.52
C ALA A 134 -1.73 -7.06 -13.79
N GLU A 135 -2.42 -6.71 -14.87
CA GLU A 135 -2.63 -5.33 -15.29
C GLU A 135 -4.09 -4.91 -15.13
N PHE A 136 -4.30 -3.74 -14.55
CA PHE A 136 -5.60 -3.09 -14.40
C PHE A 136 -5.49 -1.65 -14.89
N ILE A 137 -6.45 -1.22 -15.70
CA ILE A 137 -6.53 0.15 -16.20
C ILE A 137 -7.87 0.73 -15.71
N VAL A 138 -7.80 1.76 -14.88
CA VAL A 138 -8.98 2.51 -14.41
C VAL A 138 -9.05 3.80 -15.22
N LEU A 139 -10.11 3.96 -15.99
CA LEU A 139 -10.30 5.14 -16.83
C LEU A 139 -10.72 6.35 -15.99
N SER A 140 -10.23 7.53 -16.34
CA SER A 140 -10.65 8.78 -15.70
C SER A 140 -12.16 8.97 -15.89
N GLY A 141 -12.91 9.09 -14.79
CA GLY A 141 -14.36 9.27 -14.81
C GLY A 141 -15.20 7.99 -14.77
N ASP A 142 -14.58 6.80 -14.81
CA ASP A 142 -15.28 5.51 -14.65
C ASP A 142 -15.22 4.99 -13.20
N ALA A 143 -15.47 5.87 -12.24
CA ALA A 143 -15.61 5.48 -10.84
C ALA A 143 -17.05 4.99 -10.61
N LYS A 144 -17.24 3.67 -10.59
CA LYS A 144 -18.50 3.05 -10.15
C LYS A 144 -18.40 2.70 -8.68
N TRP A 145 -19.30 3.28 -7.89
CA TRP A 145 -19.46 3.08 -6.45
C TRP A 145 -20.44 1.95 -6.15
#